data_AF-A0A2E8KCW0-F1
#
_entry.id   AF-A0A2E8KCW0-F1
#
_cell.length_a   1.000
_cell.length_b   1.000
_cell.length_c   1.000
_cell.angle_alpha   90.00
_cell.angle_beta   90.00
_cell.angle_gamma   90.00
#
_symmetry.space_group_name_H-M   'P 1'
#
loop_
_entity.id
_entity.type
_entity.pdbx_description
1 polymer ?
#
loop_
_entity_poly.entity_id
_entity_poly.type
_entity_poly.pdbx_seq_one_letter_code
_entity_poly.pdbx_strand_id
1 'polypeptide(L)' 'TFVYHDYSAESGGGDYGSEIDLAIGKKINDHWSILFKYSAYDSDGFSVDTDKAWIMVTAKF' A
#
# COMPACT_ATOMS: atom_id res chain seq x y z
N THR A 1 -9.17 0.49 -3.87
CA THR A 1 -9.08 -0.47 -2.76
C THR A 1 -8.32 0.17 -1.63
N PHE A 2 -8.84 0.04 -0.42
CA PHE A 2 -8.17 0.43 0.82
C PHE A 2 -8.02 -0.85 1.63
N VAL A 3 -6.83 -1.09 2.17
CA VAL A 3 -6.51 -2.26 3.01
C VAL A 3 -5.73 -1.77 4.21
N TYR A 4 -6.08 -2.27 5.39
CA TYR A 4 -5.33 -2.07 6.62
C TYR A 4 -4.78 -3.42 7.06
N HIS A 5 -3.47 -3.49 7.28
CA HIS A 5 -2.78 -4.66 7.81
C HIS A 5 -2.25 -4.31 9.20
N ASP A 6 -2.66 -5.11 10.18
CA ASP A 6 -2.07 -5.12 11.52
C ASP A 6 -1.08 -6.29 11.59
N TYR A 7 0.18 -6.01 11.90
CA TYR A 7 1.21 -7.05 12.04
C TYR A 7 1.45 -7.32 13.53
N SER A 8 0.52 -8.05 14.14
CA SER A 8 0.64 -8.57 15.51
C SER A 8 1.24 -9.99 15.52
N ALA A 9 2.13 -10.27 16.47
CA ALA A 9 2.70 -11.61 16.63
C ALA A 9 1.65 -12.61 17.14
N GLU A 10 1.46 -13.73 16.45
CA GLU A 10 0.55 -14.81 16.87
C GLU A 10 1.00 -15.49 18.18
N SER A 11 2.29 -15.45 18.52
CA SER A 11 2.83 -15.94 19.79
C SER A 11 4.09 -15.18 20.20
N GLY A 12 4.17 -14.79 21.49
CA GLY A 12 5.31 -14.06 22.07
C GLY A 12 5.07 -12.58 22.39
N GLY A 13 3.92 -12.01 21.98
CA GLY A 13 3.48 -10.67 22.42
C GLY A 13 4.23 -9.48 21.82
N GLY A 14 4.88 -9.65 20.66
CA GLY A 14 5.50 -8.55 19.93
C GLY A 14 4.51 -7.84 19.00
N ASP A 15 4.39 -6.52 19.12
CA ASP A 15 3.75 -5.66 18.13
C ASP A 15 4.80 -5.28 17.08
N TYR A 16 4.61 -5.67 15.81
CA TYR A 16 5.58 -5.38 14.75
C TYR A 16 5.26 -4.11 13.95
N GLY A 17 4.06 -3.56 14.13
CA GLY A 17 3.59 -2.34 13.50
C GLY A 17 2.32 -2.53 12.69
N SER A 18 1.91 -1.48 11.97
CA SER A 18 0.72 -1.50 11.11
C SER A 18 0.99 -0.86 9.75
N GLU A 19 0.34 -1.37 8.70
CA GLU A 19 0.44 -0.85 7.34
C GLU A 19 -0.93 -0.46 6.80
N ILE A 20 -0.98 0.70 6.17
CA ILE A 20 -2.14 1.15 5.40
C ILE A 20 -1.77 1.12 3.92
N ASP A 21 -2.60 0.45 3.14
CA ASP A 21 -2.49 0.35 1.68
C ASP A 21 -3.68 1.03 1.00
N LEU A 22 -3.36 1.87 0.02
CA LEU A 22 -4.29 2.61 -0.81
C LEU A 22 -3.98 2.34 -2.28
N ALA A 23 -4.98 1.90 -3.04
CA ALA A 23 -4.87 1.71 -4.49
C ALA A 23 -6.06 2.35 -5.21
N ILE A 24 -5.80 3.24 -6.16
CA ILE A 24 -6.81 3.94 -6.95
C ILE A 24 -6.49 3.72 -8.43
N GLY A 25 -7.37 3.02 -9.14
CA GLY A 25 -7.27 2.81 -10.58
C GLY A 25 -8.41 3.53 -11.31
N LYS A 26 -8.09 4.21 -12.42
CA LYS A 26 -9.09 4.87 -13.27
C LYS A 26 -8.80 4.62 -14.74
N LYS A 27 -9.82 4.17 -15.47
CA LYS A 27 -9.80 4.17 -16.94
C LYS A 27 -10.09 5.59 -17.43
N ILE A 28 -9.19 6.14 -18.25
CA ILE A 28 -9.33 7.49 -18.80
C ILE A 28 -10.16 7.41 -20.10
N ASN A 29 -9.87 6.44 -20.95
CA ASN A 29 -10.60 6.12 -22.18
C ASN A 29 -10.32 4.66 -22.59
N ASP A 30 -10.78 4.22 -23.76
CA ASP A 30 -10.57 2.83 -24.23
C ASP A 30 -9.10 2.44 -24.47
N HIS A 31 -8.22 3.43 -24.55
CA HIS A 31 -6.80 3.26 -24.85
C HIS A 31 -5.90 3.53 -23.64
N TRP A 32 -6.39 4.18 -22.58
CA TRP A 32 -5.54 4.66 -21.49
C TRP A 32 -6.18 4.39 -20.12
N SER A 33 -5.36 3.89 -19.20
CA SER A 33 -5.69 3.78 -17.78
C SER A 33 -4.53 4.26 -16.91
N ILE A 34 -4.87 4.71 -15.71
CA ILE A 34 -3.91 5.11 -14.69
C ILE A 34 -4.17 4.31 -13.41
N LEU A 35 -3.10 3.97 -12.70
CA LEU A 35 -3.12 3.32 -11.40
C LEU A 35 -2.18 4.06 -10.46
N PHE A 36 -2.72 4.48 -9.33
CA PHE A 36 -1.99 5.04 -8.21
C PHE A 36 -2.03 4.03 -7.06
N LYS A 37 -0.88 3.81 -6.41
CA LYS A 37 -0.80 3.06 -5.16
C LYS A 37 0.05 3.83 -4.16
N TYR A 38 -0.35 3.78 -2.89
CA TYR A 38 0.38 4.32 -1.77
C TYR A 38 0.29 3.34 -0.60
N SER A 39 1.40 3.09 0.06
CA SER A 39 1.40 2.34 1.32
C SER A 39 2.25 3.06 2.37
N ALA A 40 1.77 3.05 3.60
CA ALA A 40 2.42 3.67 4.74
C ALA A 40 2.54 2.62 5.85
N TYR A 41 3.78 2.29 6.22
CA TYR A 41 4.11 1.36 7.28
C TYR A 41 4.66 2.11 8.48
N ASP A 42 4.02 1.94 9.63
CA ASP A 42 4.41 2.51 10.92
C ASP A 42 4.92 1.37 11.83
N SER A 43 6.14 1.50 12.35
CA SER A 43 6.79 0.43 13.13
C SER A 43 6.87 0.75 14.63
N ASP A 44 6.33 -0.15 15.47
CA ASP A 44 6.41 -0.03 16.93
C ASP A 44 7.71 -0.63 17.50
N GLY A 45 8.85 -0.08 17.08
CA GLY A 45 10.15 -0.29 17.76
C GLY A 45 11.07 -1.41 17.25
N PHE A 46 10.72 -2.11 16.17
CA PHE A 46 11.58 -3.14 15.56
C PHE A 46 12.10 -2.82 14.14
N SER A 47 11.51 -1.82 13.47
CA SER A 47 11.86 -1.43 12.10
C SER A 47 11.78 0.10 11.92
N VAL A 48 12.00 0.57 10.69
CA VAL A 48 11.90 1.98 10.32
C VAL A 48 10.57 2.26 9.61
N ASP A 49 9.98 3.41 9.89
CA ASP A 49 8.79 3.90 9.18
C ASP A 49 9.07 3.95 7.68
N THR A 50 8.16 3.38 6.89
CA THR A 50 8.37 3.22 5.45
C THR A 50 7.14 3.65 4.67
N ASP A 51 7.27 4.74 3.94
CA ASP A 51 6.29 5.19 2.95
C ASP A 51 6.68 4.74 1.54
N LYS A 52 5.71 4.24 0.77
CA LYS A 52 5.88 3.84 -0.63
C LYS A 52 4.78 4.45 -1.48
N ALA A 53 5.17 5.07 -2.61
CA ALA A 53 4.25 5.58 -3.60
C ALA A 53 4.58 5.03 -4.99
N TRP A 54 3.55 4.71 -5.76
CA TRP A 54 3.68 4.15 -7.10
C TRP A 54 2.62 4.71 -8.06
N ILE A 55 3.07 5.06 -9.27
CA ILE A 55 2.21 5.54 -10.34
C ILE A 55 2.48 4.72 -11.60
N MET A 56 1.42 4.23 -12.23
CA MET A 56 1.48 3.49 -13.49
C MET A 56 0.48 4.07 -14.49
N VAL A 57 0.94 4.28 -15.72
CA VAL A 57 0.10 4.60 -16.87
C VAL A 57 0.16 3.43 -17.84
N THR A 58 -1.00 2.98 -18.30
CA THR A 58 -1.12 1.87 -19.25
C THR A 58 -1.77 2.37 -20.52
N ALA A 59 -1.14 2.08 -21.66
CA ALA A 59 -1.68 2.33 -22.99
C ALA A 59 -2.07 0.99 -23.66
N LYS A 60 -3.23 0.96 -24.32
CA LYS A 60 -3.74 -0.17 -25.08
C LYS A 60 -3.86 0.23 -26.55
N PHE A 61 -3.19 -0.55 -27.41
CA PHE A 61 -3.13 -0.37 -28.87
C PHE A 61 -3.89 -1.50 -29.57
#